data_AF-A0A925XEG6-F1
#
_entry.id   AF-A0A925XEG6-F1
#
_cell.length_a   1.000
_cell.length_b   1.000
_cell.length_c   1.000
_cell.angle_alpha   90.00
_cell.angle_beta   90.00
_cell.angle_gamma   90.00
#
_symmetry.space_group_name_H-M   'P 1'
#
loop_
_entity.id
_entity.type
_entity.pdbx_description
1 polymer ?
#
loop_
_entity_poly.entity_id
_entity_poly.type
_entity_poly.pdbx_seq_one_letter_code
_entity_poly.pdbx_strand_id
1 'polypeptide(L)'
;MRYSSCFVLLCLWCLSGWSLAAEPTVPQVTLIRSARSGAWSNAATWDGGQVPGHGVKVQVRPRHTVTYDVQAPESLVIRSLFVAGTVSFATDKSTQLNVGLIKIEATDSTDEEGFDCDMHLEASDPKAPKAALLVGTPLQPVAANAKALIRLTYVPGMNKESCPAIVCCAGRMDFHGATLNRTWVKLGATASKGAKEVTLAEPVTGWKVGDQVIVTATLPGDRKAGTTEPRTITAIDDTRLSFDERLEYEHLGEGEFRGEVANLSRNVIVESADPDGERGHTMYHRHSAGSIGHAEFRHLGKKGVLGRYSLHFHLVGSTMRGSSVIGASIWDSHNRWLTIHGTNHLVVRDCVGYRSLGHGYFMEDGTEVYNVLDR
;
A
#
# COMPACT_ATOMS: atom_id res chain seq x y z
N MET A 1 -87.24 -22.99 -23.28
CA MET A 1 -86.68 -23.71 -24.44
C MET A 1 -85.61 -22.84 -25.08
N ARG A 2 -84.42 -23.41 -25.36
CA ARG A 2 -83.27 -22.86 -26.12
C ARG A 2 -82.46 -21.76 -25.39
N TYR A 3 -81.13 -21.75 -25.32
CA TYR A 3 -80.03 -22.69 -25.61
C TYR A 3 -78.83 -22.27 -24.73
N SER A 4 -78.04 -23.26 -24.28
CA SER A 4 -76.81 -23.08 -23.49
C SER A 4 -75.59 -23.21 -24.42
N SER A 5 -74.60 -22.32 -24.28
CA SER A 5 -73.25 -22.46 -24.86
C SER A 5 -72.23 -22.10 -23.80
N CYS A 6 -71.45 -23.07 -23.33
CA CYS A 6 -70.29 -22.85 -22.47
C CYS A 6 -69.08 -23.52 -23.14
N PHE A 7 -68.07 -22.71 -23.46
CA PHE A 7 -66.80 -23.11 -24.05
C PHE A 7 -65.94 -23.83 -22.99
N VAL A 8 -65.40 -24.99 -23.34
CA VAL A 8 -64.36 -25.69 -22.55
C VAL A 8 -63.00 -25.37 -23.18
N LEU A 9 -62.12 -24.70 -22.44
CA LEU A 9 -60.71 -24.51 -22.80
C LEU A 9 -59.89 -25.66 -22.18
N LEU A 10 -59.23 -26.46 -23.00
CA LEU A 10 -58.23 -27.45 -22.58
C LEU A 10 -56.86 -26.76 -22.51
N CYS A 11 -56.25 -26.65 -21.33
CA CYS A 11 -54.84 -26.29 -21.17
C CYS A 11 -53.99 -27.57 -21.07
N LEU A 12 -53.18 -27.85 -22.10
CA LEU A 12 -52.10 -28.83 -22.02
C LEU A 12 -50.93 -28.27 -21.20
N TRP A 13 -50.53 -28.99 -20.15
CA TRP A 13 -49.30 -28.73 -19.40
C TRP A 13 -48.14 -29.54 -20.01
N CYS A 14 -47.17 -28.87 -20.63
CA CYS A 14 -45.89 -29.44 -20.98
C CYS A 14 -44.95 -29.36 -19.77
N LEU A 15 -44.69 -30.50 -19.11
CA LEU A 15 -43.63 -30.63 -18.10
C LEU A 15 -42.28 -30.71 -18.82
N SER A 16 -41.53 -29.60 -18.85
CA SER A 16 -40.11 -29.63 -19.21
C SER A 16 -39.30 -29.85 -17.93
N GLY A 17 -38.56 -30.95 -17.85
CA GLY A 17 -37.65 -31.25 -16.75
C GLY A 17 -36.45 -30.32 -16.82
N TRP A 18 -36.31 -29.43 -15.84
CA TRP A 18 -35.11 -28.62 -15.66
C TRP A 18 -34.09 -29.48 -14.92
N SER A 19 -33.03 -29.89 -15.62
CA SER A 19 -31.85 -30.44 -14.97
C SER A 19 -31.11 -29.27 -14.30
N LEU A 20 -31.09 -29.26 -12.97
CA LEU A 20 -30.23 -28.39 -12.19
C LEU A 20 -28.78 -28.78 -12.48
N ALA A 21 -28.10 -27.99 -13.31
CA ALA A 21 -26.65 -28.07 -13.42
C ALA A 21 -26.06 -27.81 -12.02
N ALA A 22 -25.21 -28.70 -11.54
CA ALA A 22 -24.48 -28.50 -10.29
C ALA A 22 -23.67 -27.21 -10.40
N GLU A 23 -23.80 -26.32 -9.42
CA GLU A 23 -22.97 -25.12 -9.34
C GLU A 23 -21.49 -25.53 -9.31
N PRO A 24 -20.60 -24.83 -10.04
CA PRO A 24 -19.18 -25.13 -10.01
C PRO A 24 -18.67 -25.00 -8.57
N THR A 25 -18.10 -26.09 -8.05
CA THR A 25 -17.51 -26.12 -6.72
C THR A 25 -16.30 -25.17 -6.70
N VAL A 26 -16.43 -24.05 -5.99
CA VAL A 26 -15.31 -23.13 -5.76
C VAL A 26 -14.26 -23.91 -4.95
N PRO A 27 -12.99 -23.98 -5.41
CA PRO A 27 -11.95 -24.70 -4.67
C PRO A 27 -11.84 -24.16 -3.24
N GLN A 28 -12.01 -25.03 -2.24
CA GLN A 28 -11.83 -24.62 -0.85
C GLN A 28 -10.35 -24.34 -0.59
N VAL A 29 -10.04 -23.06 -0.35
CA VAL A 29 -8.69 -22.63 0.02
C VAL A 29 -8.45 -22.96 1.50
N THR A 30 -7.36 -23.68 1.79
CA THR A 30 -6.96 -23.99 3.16
C THR A 30 -6.78 -22.73 3.99
N LEU A 31 -7.35 -22.73 5.20
CA LEU A 31 -7.29 -21.60 6.12
C LEU A 31 -6.56 -22.00 7.41
N ILE A 32 -5.44 -21.35 7.66
CA ILE A 32 -4.59 -21.55 8.85
C ILE A 32 -4.85 -20.40 9.82
N ARG A 33 -4.99 -20.73 11.12
CA ARG A 33 -5.27 -19.76 12.18
C ARG A 33 -4.17 -19.75 13.21
N SER A 34 -3.92 -18.60 13.84
CA SER A 34 -3.03 -18.55 14.99
C SER A 34 -3.66 -19.26 16.19
N ALA A 35 -2.91 -20.19 16.79
CA ALA A 35 -3.23 -20.89 18.02
C ALA A 35 -2.88 -20.05 19.26
N ARG A 36 -1.83 -19.22 19.14
CA ARG A 36 -1.30 -18.36 20.20
C ARG A 36 -0.47 -17.22 19.61
N SER A 37 -0.09 -16.27 20.46
CA SER A 37 0.95 -15.29 20.12
C SER A 37 2.32 -15.97 19.97
N GLY A 38 3.14 -15.48 19.03
CA GLY A 38 4.46 -16.05 18.75
C GLY A 38 5.05 -15.57 17.42
N ALA A 39 6.23 -16.08 17.06
CA ALA A 39 6.85 -15.81 15.76
C ALA A 39 6.09 -16.53 14.63
N TRP A 40 5.99 -15.91 13.46
CA TRP A 40 5.36 -16.49 12.28
C TRP A 40 6.06 -17.79 11.87
N SER A 41 7.40 -17.83 11.95
CA SER A 41 8.22 -19.00 11.65
C SER A 41 8.02 -20.19 12.59
N ASN A 42 7.44 -19.98 13.78
CA ASN A 42 7.28 -21.04 14.78
C ASN A 42 5.98 -21.82 14.56
N ALA A 43 6.09 -23.13 14.34
CA ALA A 43 4.96 -24.05 14.21
C ALA A 43 3.95 -23.94 15.36
N ALA A 44 4.42 -23.75 16.60
CA ALA A 44 3.54 -23.65 17.78
C ALA A 44 2.64 -22.39 17.78
N THR A 45 2.92 -21.40 16.93
CA THR A 45 2.07 -20.21 16.74
C THR A 45 0.76 -20.56 16.03
N TRP A 46 0.73 -21.66 15.27
CA TRP A 46 -0.36 -21.99 14.34
C TRP A 46 -1.15 -23.21 14.77
N ASP A 47 -2.47 -23.17 14.56
CA ASP A 47 -3.35 -24.32 14.76
C ASP A 47 -2.86 -25.52 13.95
N GLY A 48 -2.76 -26.67 14.59
CA GLY A 48 -2.26 -27.89 13.94
C GLY A 48 -0.75 -27.90 13.65
N GLY A 49 0.01 -26.91 14.14
CA GLY A 49 1.47 -26.85 13.94
C GLY A 49 1.90 -26.49 12.52
N GLN A 50 0.98 -26.03 11.67
CA GLN A 50 1.24 -25.77 10.26
C GLN A 50 1.63 -24.30 10.04
N VAL A 51 2.92 -24.05 9.80
CA VAL A 51 3.38 -22.72 9.38
C VAL A 51 2.75 -22.36 8.02
N PRO A 52 2.19 -21.16 7.83
CA PRO A 52 1.57 -20.76 6.57
C PRO A 52 2.49 -20.92 5.36
N GLY A 53 2.04 -21.72 4.39
CA GLY A 53 2.71 -21.98 3.12
C GLY A 53 2.02 -21.31 1.92
N HIS A 54 2.44 -21.65 0.70
CA HIS A 54 1.88 -21.08 -0.52
C HIS A 54 0.37 -21.32 -0.67
N GLY A 55 -0.36 -20.30 -1.16
CA GLY A 55 -1.75 -20.39 -1.57
C GLY A 55 -2.79 -20.42 -0.45
N VAL A 56 -2.37 -20.48 0.81
CA VAL A 56 -3.30 -20.56 1.96
C VAL A 56 -3.89 -19.20 2.32
N LYS A 57 -5.06 -19.22 2.96
CA LYS A 57 -5.54 -18.11 3.76
C LYS A 57 -4.95 -18.22 5.17
N VAL A 58 -4.62 -17.08 5.77
CA VAL A 58 -4.11 -16.98 7.14
C VAL A 58 -5.01 -16.05 7.93
N GLN A 59 -5.39 -16.42 9.15
CA GLN A 59 -6.03 -15.50 10.08
C GLN A 59 -5.27 -15.44 11.41
N VAL A 60 -4.86 -14.23 11.79
CA VAL A 60 -4.36 -13.95 13.12
C VAL A 60 -5.54 -13.56 13.99
N ARG A 61 -5.94 -14.47 14.88
CA ARG A 61 -7.13 -14.34 15.73
C ARG A 61 -7.07 -13.14 16.68
N PRO A 62 -8.22 -12.64 17.15
CA PRO A 62 -8.28 -11.60 18.17
C PRO A 62 -7.39 -11.92 19.39
N ARG A 63 -6.76 -10.89 19.96
CA ARG A 63 -5.83 -10.98 21.10
C ARG A 63 -4.52 -11.73 20.86
N HIS A 64 -4.32 -12.35 19.69
CA HIS A 64 -3.02 -12.91 19.33
C HIS A 64 -2.11 -11.85 18.72
N THR A 65 -0.83 -11.88 19.06
CA THR A 65 0.22 -11.08 18.42
C THR A 65 1.19 -12.02 17.73
N VAL A 66 1.25 -11.94 16.41
CA VAL A 66 2.18 -12.73 15.59
C VAL A 66 3.29 -11.83 15.06
N THR A 67 4.53 -12.17 15.37
CA THR A 67 5.70 -11.46 14.82
C THR A 67 6.06 -12.03 13.46
N TYR A 68 5.86 -11.29 12.38
CA TYR A 68 6.31 -11.68 11.04
C TYR A 68 7.83 -11.55 10.93
N ASP A 69 8.52 -12.67 10.85
CA ASP A 69 9.96 -12.76 11.06
C ASP A 69 10.68 -13.54 9.95
N VAL A 70 10.02 -13.65 8.80
CA VAL A 70 10.37 -14.49 7.65
C VAL A 70 10.78 -13.62 6.45
N GLN A 71 11.83 -14.04 5.75
CA GLN A 71 12.16 -13.55 4.41
C GLN A 71 11.70 -14.59 3.38
N ALA A 72 10.45 -14.49 2.93
CA ALA A 72 9.85 -15.50 2.07
C ALA A 72 10.50 -15.47 0.66
N PRO A 73 10.79 -16.64 0.06
CA PRO A 73 11.20 -16.68 -1.34
C PRO A 73 10.05 -16.20 -2.24
N GLU A 74 10.37 -15.69 -3.43
CA GLU A 74 9.37 -15.13 -4.36
C GLU A 74 8.28 -16.14 -4.76
N SER A 75 8.62 -17.43 -4.77
CA SER A 75 7.67 -18.53 -5.06
C SER A 75 6.65 -18.79 -3.94
N LEU A 76 6.83 -18.25 -2.74
CA LEU A 76 5.90 -18.41 -1.63
C LEU A 76 5.02 -17.17 -1.53
N VAL A 77 3.79 -17.32 -2.01
CA VAL A 77 2.73 -16.30 -1.98
C VAL A 77 1.58 -16.86 -1.16
N ILE A 78 1.22 -16.21 -0.05
CA ILE A 78 -0.03 -16.55 0.65
C ILE A 78 -1.20 -15.86 -0.05
N ARG A 79 -2.37 -16.50 -0.09
CA ARG A 79 -3.53 -15.91 -0.79
C ARG A 79 -4.01 -14.67 -0.07
N SER A 80 -4.30 -14.81 1.24
CA SER A 80 -4.86 -13.73 2.06
C SER A 80 -4.38 -13.81 3.50
N LEU A 81 -4.19 -12.66 4.14
CA LEU A 81 -3.89 -12.48 5.55
C LEU A 81 -4.98 -11.62 6.21
N PHE A 82 -5.79 -12.26 7.05
CA PHE A 82 -6.80 -11.62 7.88
C PHE A 82 -6.22 -11.32 9.26
N VAL A 83 -6.15 -10.04 9.62
CA VAL A 83 -5.56 -9.57 10.87
C VAL A 83 -6.67 -9.10 11.79
N ALA A 84 -7.12 -9.98 12.69
CA ALA A 84 -8.09 -9.65 13.75
C ALA A 84 -7.42 -9.36 15.10
N GLY A 85 -6.24 -9.94 15.32
CA GLY A 85 -5.31 -9.57 16.40
C GLY A 85 -4.26 -8.57 15.92
N THR A 86 -2.98 -8.87 16.14
CA THR A 86 -1.86 -8.03 15.71
C THR A 86 -0.85 -8.82 14.91
N VAL A 87 -0.44 -8.30 13.76
CA VAL A 87 0.75 -8.74 13.03
C VAL A 87 1.78 -7.63 13.13
N SER A 88 2.95 -7.94 13.68
CA SER A 88 4.06 -6.99 13.78
C SER A 88 5.28 -7.55 13.07
N PHE A 89 5.89 -6.78 12.17
CA PHE A 89 7.08 -7.23 11.46
C PHE A 89 8.30 -7.11 12.38
N ALA A 90 9.21 -8.07 12.30
CA ALA A 90 10.52 -7.96 12.93
C ALA A 90 11.24 -6.71 12.39
N THR A 91 11.74 -5.88 13.29
CA THR A 91 12.36 -4.58 12.96
C THR A 91 13.88 -4.65 12.91
N ASP A 92 14.46 -5.75 13.37
CA ASP A 92 15.90 -5.97 13.53
C ASP A 92 16.51 -6.88 12.45
N LYS A 93 15.68 -7.46 11.57
CA LYS A 93 16.10 -8.32 10.45
C LYS A 93 15.23 -8.09 9.22
N SER A 94 15.77 -8.46 8.06
CA SER A 94 15.02 -8.35 6.81
C SER A 94 13.88 -9.36 6.74
N THR A 95 12.75 -8.91 6.20
CA THR A 95 11.53 -9.68 6.03
C THR A 95 10.93 -9.42 4.65
N GLN A 96 10.25 -10.42 4.11
CA GLN A 96 9.53 -10.30 2.85
C GLN A 96 8.27 -11.15 2.91
N LEU A 97 7.11 -10.50 2.78
CA LEU A 97 5.80 -11.13 2.67
C LEU A 97 5.26 -10.95 1.26
N ASN A 98 5.03 -12.05 0.53
CA ASN A 98 4.30 -12.01 -0.74
C ASN A 98 2.86 -12.45 -0.49
N VAL A 99 1.89 -11.60 -0.83
CA VAL A 99 0.49 -11.79 -0.43
C VAL A 99 -0.49 -11.19 -1.43
N GLY A 100 -1.64 -11.84 -1.62
CA GLY A 100 -2.74 -11.30 -2.43
C GLY A 100 -3.55 -10.22 -1.71
N LEU A 101 -4.00 -10.48 -0.48
CA LEU A 101 -4.76 -9.53 0.31
C LEU A 101 -4.28 -9.51 1.76
N ILE A 102 -4.10 -8.32 2.32
CA ILE A 102 -4.07 -8.13 3.77
C ILE A 102 -5.34 -7.36 4.17
N LYS A 103 -6.18 -7.94 5.01
CA LYS A 103 -7.39 -7.30 5.55
C LYS A 103 -7.24 -7.17 7.06
N ILE A 104 -7.27 -5.93 7.56
CA ILE A 104 -7.08 -5.61 8.98
C ILE A 104 -8.42 -5.16 9.53
N GLU A 105 -9.04 -6.02 10.32
CA GLU A 105 -10.38 -5.80 10.86
C GLU A 105 -10.59 -6.75 12.05
N ALA A 106 -11.15 -6.25 13.14
CA ALA A 106 -11.40 -7.03 14.35
C ALA A 106 -12.63 -7.95 14.20
N THR A 107 -12.59 -8.85 13.22
CA THR A 107 -13.66 -9.80 12.87
C THR A 107 -13.10 -11.21 12.68
N ASP A 108 -13.95 -12.22 12.90
CA ASP A 108 -13.63 -13.60 12.60
C ASP A 108 -13.87 -13.97 11.11
N SER A 109 -14.45 -13.07 10.31
CA SER A 109 -14.61 -13.27 8.86
C SER A 109 -13.27 -13.41 8.15
N THR A 110 -13.24 -14.28 7.13
CA THR A 110 -12.12 -14.49 6.20
C THR A 110 -12.55 -14.34 4.75
N ASP A 111 -13.53 -13.45 4.53
CA ASP A 111 -14.04 -13.10 3.22
C ASP A 111 -13.10 -12.11 2.52
N GLU A 112 -12.78 -12.42 1.26
CA GLU A 112 -11.82 -11.67 0.45
C GLU A 112 -12.45 -10.44 -0.23
N GLU A 113 -13.77 -10.35 -0.17
CA GLU A 113 -14.56 -9.23 -0.68
C GLU A 113 -15.08 -8.35 0.47
N GLY A 114 -15.80 -7.27 0.14
CA GLY A 114 -16.34 -6.34 1.12
C GLY A 114 -15.28 -5.39 1.67
N PHE A 115 -14.81 -4.50 0.80
CA PHE A 115 -13.83 -3.45 1.14
C PHE A 115 -14.47 -2.20 1.76
N ASP A 116 -15.78 -2.05 1.58
CA ASP A 116 -16.58 -1.06 2.28
C ASP A 116 -16.93 -1.66 3.65
N CYS A 117 -16.17 -1.33 4.69
CA CYS A 117 -16.53 -1.78 6.04
C CYS A 117 -17.99 -1.33 6.33
N ASP A 118 -18.82 -2.26 6.83
CA ASP A 118 -20.25 -2.03 7.03
C ASP A 118 -20.50 -0.69 7.73
N MET A 119 -21.45 0.09 7.20
CA MET A 119 -21.89 1.37 7.78
C MET A 119 -22.46 1.23 9.21
N HIS A 120 -22.60 -0.02 9.70
CA HIS A 120 -23.10 -0.37 11.02
C HIS A 120 -22.00 -0.72 12.04
N LEU A 121 -20.72 -0.54 11.69
CA LEU A 121 -19.68 -0.50 12.72
C LEU A 121 -19.93 0.73 13.60
N GLU A 122 -20.66 0.52 14.70
CA GLU A 122 -20.71 1.50 15.78
C GLU A 122 -19.28 1.87 16.16
N ALA A 123 -19.06 3.13 16.55
CA ALA A 123 -17.75 3.58 17.01
C ALA A 123 -17.23 2.60 18.06
N SER A 124 -16.23 1.79 17.68
CA SER A 124 -15.67 0.77 18.56
C SER A 124 -15.22 1.44 19.85
N ASP A 125 -15.46 0.81 21.01
CA ASP A 125 -14.92 1.28 22.29
C ASP A 125 -13.45 1.69 22.10
N PRO A 126 -13.09 2.97 22.33
CA PRO A 126 -11.72 3.45 22.14
C PRO A 126 -10.67 2.65 22.93
N LYS A 127 -11.10 1.91 23.96
CA LYS A 127 -10.27 1.07 24.82
C LYS A 127 -10.18 -0.39 24.34
N ALA A 128 -11.01 -0.83 23.40
CA ALA A 128 -10.94 -2.18 22.88
C ALA A 128 -9.63 -2.38 22.08
N PRO A 129 -8.98 -3.56 22.19
CA PRO A 129 -7.81 -3.87 21.40
C PRO A 129 -8.16 -3.81 19.90
N LYS A 130 -7.46 -2.95 19.15
CA LYS A 130 -7.66 -2.84 17.70
C LYS A 130 -6.88 -3.92 16.97
N ALA A 131 -7.48 -4.48 15.93
CA ALA A 131 -6.76 -5.22 14.91
C ALA A 131 -5.60 -4.35 14.37
N ALA A 132 -4.39 -4.89 14.24
CA ALA A 132 -3.24 -4.07 13.89
C ALA A 132 -2.22 -4.74 12.97
N LEU A 133 -1.82 -4.05 11.89
CA LEU A 133 -0.63 -4.36 11.09
C LEU A 133 0.45 -3.32 11.40
N LEU A 134 1.58 -3.76 11.94
CA LEU A 134 2.68 -2.90 12.37
C LEU A 134 3.98 -3.27 11.64
N VAL A 135 4.32 -2.53 10.59
CA VAL A 135 5.60 -2.65 9.88
C VAL A 135 6.55 -1.58 10.42
N GLY A 136 7.06 -1.82 11.63
CA GLY A 136 7.66 -0.77 12.45
C GLY A 136 6.61 0.13 13.12
N THR A 137 7.06 0.93 14.07
CA THR A 137 6.26 1.94 14.77
C THR A 137 7.07 3.23 14.91
N PRO A 138 6.46 4.38 15.28
CA PRO A 138 7.23 5.61 15.49
C PRO A 138 8.33 5.47 16.54
N LEU A 139 8.13 4.63 17.56
CA LEU A 139 9.10 4.39 18.64
C LEU A 139 10.09 3.27 18.33
N GLN A 140 9.75 2.40 17.38
CA GLN A 140 10.57 1.27 16.97
C GLN A 140 10.41 1.07 15.45
N PRO A 141 11.02 1.95 14.64
CA PRO A 141 11.02 1.79 13.19
C PRO A 141 11.85 0.57 12.78
N VAL A 142 11.67 0.08 11.55
CA VAL A 142 12.54 -0.94 10.96
C VAL A 142 13.96 -0.38 10.86
N ALA A 143 14.92 -1.11 11.42
CA ALA A 143 16.31 -0.70 11.52
C ALA A 143 16.92 -0.42 10.14
N ALA A 144 17.81 0.57 10.06
CA ALA A 144 18.36 1.07 8.80
C ALA A 144 19.19 0.05 7.98
N ASN A 145 19.58 -1.07 8.59
CA ASN A 145 20.27 -2.20 7.97
C ASN A 145 19.34 -3.39 7.67
N ALA A 146 18.06 -3.30 8.04
CA ALA A 146 17.03 -4.29 7.75
C ALA A 146 16.05 -3.74 6.71
N LYS A 147 15.42 -4.64 5.95
CA LYS A 147 14.38 -4.31 4.96
C LYS A 147 13.08 -5.04 5.29
N ALA A 148 11.95 -4.35 5.33
CA ALA A 148 10.63 -4.96 5.39
C ALA A 148 9.91 -4.76 4.05
N LEU A 149 9.67 -5.85 3.34
CA LEU A 149 9.00 -5.84 2.04
C LEU A 149 7.63 -6.53 2.13
N ILE A 150 6.58 -5.82 1.74
CA ILE A 150 5.29 -6.43 1.41
C ILE A 150 5.12 -6.35 -0.10
N ARG A 151 5.07 -7.51 -0.74
CA ARG A 151 4.89 -7.66 -2.18
C ARG A 151 3.48 -8.15 -2.48
N LEU A 152 2.64 -7.23 -2.93
CA LEU A 152 1.28 -7.47 -3.35
C LEU A 152 1.27 -8.24 -4.67
N THR A 153 0.77 -9.47 -4.63
CA THR A 153 0.81 -10.40 -5.76
C THR A 153 -0.62 -10.80 -6.14
N TYR A 154 -1.04 -10.54 -7.37
CA TYR A 154 -2.34 -11.02 -7.81
C TYR A 154 -2.38 -12.55 -7.81
N VAL A 155 -3.32 -13.13 -7.07
CA VAL A 155 -3.54 -14.58 -7.03
C VAL A 155 -4.77 -14.92 -7.87
N PRO A 156 -4.67 -15.84 -8.85
CA PRO A 156 -5.82 -16.24 -9.67
C PRO A 156 -7.05 -16.64 -8.83
N GLY A 157 -8.22 -16.23 -9.30
CA GLY A 157 -9.48 -16.42 -8.59
C GLY A 157 -9.77 -15.40 -7.49
N MET A 158 -8.96 -14.35 -7.34
CA MET A 158 -9.33 -13.14 -6.59
C MET A 158 -9.94 -12.09 -7.54
N ASN A 159 -10.80 -11.21 -7.00
CA ASN A 159 -11.36 -10.09 -7.75
C ASN A 159 -10.26 -9.09 -8.15
N LYS A 160 -10.04 -8.91 -9.46
CA LYS A 160 -9.01 -8.03 -10.02
C LYS A 160 -9.24 -6.56 -9.72
N GLU A 161 -10.48 -6.12 -9.54
CA GLU A 161 -10.78 -4.72 -9.26
C GLU A 161 -10.35 -4.34 -7.85
N SER A 162 -10.40 -5.28 -6.91
CA SER A 162 -10.11 -5.00 -5.51
C SER A 162 -8.82 -5.63 -4.99
N CYS A 163 -8.27 -6.66 -5.65
CA CYS A 163 -7.04 -7.35 -5.26
C CYS A 163 -5.95 -7.26 -6.36
N PRO A 164 -4.67 -7.26 -5.99
CA PRO A 164 -4.15 -7.41 -4.62
C PRO A 164 -4.25 -6.12 -3.80
N ALA A 165 -4.23 -6.20 -2.47
CA ALA A 165 -4.46 -5.02 -1.62
C ALA A 165 -3.97 -5.16 -0.17
N ILE A 166 -3.82 -4.00 0.49
CA ILE A 166 -3.82 -3.88 1.96
C ILE A 166 -4.98 -2.97 2.35
N VAL A 167 -5.95 -3.48 3.11
CA VAL A 167 -7.11 -2.69 3.55
C VAL A 167 -7.28 -2.77 5.06
N CYS A 168 -7.34 -1.60 5.67
CA CYS A 168 -7.58 -1.43 7.09
C CYS A 168 -9.00 -0.90 7.32
N CYS A 169 -9.75 -1.61 8.15
CA CYS A 169 -11.14 -1.33 8.51
C CYS A 169 -11.26 -1.29 10.03
N ALA A 170 -11.51 -0.11 10.61
CA ALA A 170 -11.56 0.14 12.06
C ALA A 170 -10.31 -0.28 12.86
N GLY A 171 -9.26 -0.75 12.18
CA GLY A 171 -8.01 -1.23 12.77
C GLY A 171 -6.94 -0.15 12.87
N ARG A 172 -5.70 -0.62 13.04
CA ARG A 172 -4.49 0.18 13.03
C ARG A 172 -3.52 -0.34 11.97
N MET A 173 -2.97 0.55 11.17
CA MET A 173 -1.98 0.21 10.17
C MET A 173 -0.82 1.22 10.24
N ASP A 174 0.39 0.73 10.53
CA ASP A 174 1.58 1.55 10.70
C ASP A 174 2.73 1.04 9.83
N PHE A 175 3.44 1.97 9.19
CA PHE A 175 4.64 1.70 8.40
C PHE A 175 5.73 2.70 8.78
N HIS A 176 6.76 2.27 9.49
CA HIS A 176 7.85 3.15 9.95
C HIS A 176 9.21 2.56 9.62
N GLY A 177 9.88 3.18 8.65
CA GLY A 177 11.23 2.87 8.24
C GLY A 177 12.28 3.77 8.88
N ALA A 178 13.53 3.59 8.44
CA ALA A 178 14.64 4.41 8.87
C ALA A 178 14.47 5.87 8.41
N THR A 179 14.65 6.80 9.35
CA THR A 179 14.54 8.24 9.10
C THR A 179 15.61 8.74 8.13
N LEU A 180 15.19 9.62 7.24
CA LEU A 180 16.08 10.50 6.47
C LEU A 180 15.99 11.90 7.07
N ASN A 181 17.11 12.60 7.23
CA ASN A 181 17.07 13.99 7.69
C ASN A 181 16.35 14.91 6.68
N ARG A 182 16.43 14.55 5.39
CA ARG A 182 15.78 15.19 4.26
C ARG A 182 15.37 14.12 3.24
N THR A 183 14.16 14.22 2.72
CA THR A 183 13.70 13.36 1.62
C THR A 183 14.06 13.93 0.25
N TRP A 184 14.34 15.24 0.18
CA TRP A 184 14.80 15.95 -1.00
C TRP A 184 15.66 17.16 -0.61
N VAL A 185 16.52 17.60 -1.50
CA VAL A 185 17.42 18.76 -1.32
C VAL A 185 17.58 19.50 -2.64
N LYS A 186 17.70 20.83 -2.61
CA LYS A 186 17.99 21.63 -3.81
C LYS A 186 19.41 21.37 -4.34
N LEU A 187 19.63 21.53 -5.64
CA LEU A 187 20.96 21.50 -6.23
C LEU A 187 21.80 22.68 -5.75
N GLY A 188 23.00 22.46 -5.25
CA GLY A 188 23.96 23.49 -4.82
C GLY A 188 24.66 24.21 -5.97
N ALA A 189 24.72 23.59 -7.15
CA ALA A 189 25.28 24.15 -8.37
C ALA A 189 24.59 23.54 -9.61
N THR A 190 24.64 24.25 -10.75
CA THR A 190 24.11 23.73 -12.02
C THR A 190 24.89 22.49 -12.44
N ALA A 191 24.16 21.41 -12.75
CA ALA A 191 24.71 20.19 -13.30
C ALA A 191 24.52 20.17 -14.81
N SER A 192 25.62 20.27 -15.56
CA SER A 192 25.58 20.27 -17.02
C SER A 192 25.17 18.91 -17.58
N LYS A 193 24.58 18.92 -18.78
CA LYS A 193 24.36 17.71 -19.57
C LYS A 193 25.63 16.87 -19.67
N GLY A 194 25.50 15.57 -19.44
CA GLY A 194 26.59 14.60 -19.44
C GLY A 194 27.35 14.47 -18.12
N ALA A 195 27.02 15.30 -17.10
CA ALA A 195 27.56 15.15 -15.76
C ALA A 195 27.15 13.79 -15.16
N LYS A 196 28.04 13.20 -14.36
CA LYS A 196 27.80 11.93 -13.65
C LYS A 196 27.61 12.13 -12.15
N GLU A 197 27.47 13.39 -11.74
CA GLU A 197 27.33 13.79 -10.36
C GLU A 197 26.64 15.14 -10.27
N VAL A 198 26.11 15.44 -9.09
CA VAL A 198 25.50 16.71 -8.73
C VAL A 198 26.08 17.20 -7.40
N THR A 199 26.01 18.51 -7.20
CA THR A 199 26.28 19.12 -5.89
C THR A 199 24.95 19.45 -5.23
N LEU A 200 24.77 19.05 -3.98
CA LEU A 200 23.61 19.38 -3.15
C LEU A 200 23.83 20.70 -2.42
N ALA A 201 22.74 21.41 -2.11
CA ALA A 201 22.80 22.66 -1.36
C ALA A 201 23.21 22.48 0.11
N GLU A 202 23.00 21.28 0.63
CA GLU A 202 23.27 20.89 2.01
C GLU A 202 23.51 19.36 2.08
N PRO A 203 24.25 18.88 3.09
CA PRO A 203 24.53 17.46 3.23
C PRO A 203 23.27 16.66 3.62
N VAL A 204 23.24 15.39 3.20
CA VAL A 204 22.17 14.45 3.50
C VAL A 204 22.65 13.37 4.47
N THR A 205 21.76 12.93 5.36
CA THR A 205 22.00 11.83 6.30
C THR A 205 20.89 10.81 6.17
N GLY A 206 21.27 9.54 6.07
CA GLY A 206 20.36 8.41 5.87
C GLY A 206 20.29 7.93 4.43
N TRP A 207 20.65 8.77 3.45
CA TRP A 207 20.83 8.37 2.04
C TRP A 207 22.03 7.42 1.93
N LYS A 208 21.98 6.46 1.00
CA LYS A 208 22.99 5.41 0.84
C LYS A 208 23.34 5.18 -0.62
N VAL A 209 24.55 4.67 -0.85
CA VAL A 209 24.92 4.07 -2.14
C VAL A 209 23.91 2.95 -2.46
N GLY A 210 23.39 2.96 -3.69
CA GLY A 210 22.34 2.06 -4.16
C GLY A 210 20.92 2.65 -4.07
N ASP A 211 20.70 3.75 -3.34
CA ASP A 211 19.39 4.41 -3.34
C ASP A 211 19.04 4.95 -4.73
N GLN A 212 17.76 4.88 -5.07
CA GLN A 212 17.18 5.55 -6.23
C GLN A 212 16.85 7.00 -5.87
N VAL A 213 17.27 7.92 -6.72
CA VAL A 213 16.92 9.35 -6.62
C VAL A 213 16.37 9.84 -7.95
N ILE A 214 15.73 10.99 -7.93
CA ILE A 214 15.41 11.77 -9.13
C ILE A 214 16.13 13.10 -9.10
N VAL A 215 16.60 13.57 -10.26
CA VAL A 215 17.04 14.96 -10.46
C VAL A 215 15.93 15.68 -11.23
N THR A 216 15.30 16.68 -10.61
CA THR A 216 14.09 17.31 -11.14
C THR A 216 14.37 18.17 -12.37
N ALA A 217 13.42 18.19 -13.30
CA ALA A 217 13.44 19.04 -14.48
C ALA A 217 13.54 20.52 -14.11
N THR A 218 14.37 21.28 -14.84
CA THR A 218 14.59 22.72 -14.59
C THR A 218 14.32 23.60 -15.82
N LEU A 219 13.81 23.04 -16.92
CA LEU A 219 13.57 23.76 -18.17
C LEU A 219 12.12 24.31 -18.23
N PRO A 220 11.94 25.64 -18.43
CA PRO A 220 10.61 26.23 -18.58
C PRO A 220 9.91 25.73 -19.86
N GLY A 221 8.65 25.33 -19.76
CA GLY A 221 7.83 24.98 -20.93
C GLY A 221 7.87 23.51 -21.34
N ASP A 222 8.60 22.66 -20.61
CA ASP A 222 8.48 21.21 -20.74
C ASP A 222 7.15 20.76 -20.09
N ARG A 223 6.06 20.92 -20.84
CA ARG A 223 4.68 20.54 -20.42
C ARG A 223 4.52 19.02 -20.27
N LYS A 224 5.56 18.24 -20.56
CA LYS A 224 5.66 16.81 -20.26
C LYS A 224 6.80 16.64 -19.25
N ALA A 225 6.64 15.74 -18.29
CA ALA A 225 7.63 15.42 -17.26
C ALA A 225 8.93 14.75 -17.80
N GLY A 226 9.39 15.12 -19.00
CA GLY A 226 10.35 14.36 -19.81
C GLY A 226 11.81 14.50 -19.39
N THR A 227 12.15 15.54 -18.63
CA THR A 227 13.53 15.87 -18.26
C THR A 227 13.86 15.62 -16.78
N THR A 228 12.94 15.04 -16.01
CA THR A 228 13.26 14.54 -14.65
C THR A 228 13.86 13.14 -14.76
N GLU A 229 15.09 12.99 -14.29
CA GLU A 229 15.91 11.80 -14.54
C GLU A 229 16.09 10.96 -13.26
N PRO A 230 15.68 9.68 -13.25
CA PRO A 230 16.00 8.77 -12.16
C PRO A 230 17.46 8.32 -12.24
N ARG A 231 18.14 8.23 -11.09
CA ARG A 231 19.54 7.80 -10.99
C ARG A 231 19.75 6.91 -9.78
N THR A 232 20.72 6.00 -9.86
CA THR A 232 21.20 5.23 -8.71
C THR A 232 22.42 5.91 -8.11
N ILE A 233 22.42 6.14 -6.81
CA ILE A 233 23.59 6.70 -6.11
C ILE A 233 24.75 5.69 -6.14
N THR A 234 25.92 6.09 -6.64
CA THR A 234 27.14 5.27 -6.62
C THR A 234 28.17 5.74 -5.60
N ALA A 235 28.16 7.02 -5.22
CA ALA A 235 29.00 7.58 -4.17
C ALA A 235 28.33 8.81 -3.53
N ILE A 236 28.62 9.02 -2.25
CA ILE A 236 28.23 10.21 -1.48
C ILE A 236 29.50 10.74 -0.81
N ASP A 237 29.88 11.97 -1.14
CA ASP A 237 31.02 12.67 -0.54
C ASP A 237 30.56 14.07 -0.09
N ASP A 238 30.18 14.18 1.18
CA ASP A 238 29.55 15.38 1.77
C ASP A 238 28.31 15.84 0.96
N THR A 239 28.45 16.92 0.20
CA THR A 239 27.38 17.48 -0.65
C THR A 239 27.45 16.98 -2.10
N ARG A 240 28.46 16.20 -2.49
CA ARG A 240 28.60 15.64 -3.83
C ARG A 240 27.93 14.27 -3.91
N LEU A 241 27.07 14.11 -4.90
CA LEU A 241 26.35 12.88 -5.16
C LEU A 241 26.67 12.36 -6.56
N SER A 242 27.27 11.16 -6.65
CA SER A 242 27.61 10.53 -7.92
C SER A 242 26.59 9.47 -8.33
N PHE A 243 26.42 9.27 -9.64
CA PHE A 243 25.40 8.40 -10.21
C PHE A 243 25.99 7.23 -10.98
N ASP A 244 25.15 6.25 -11.32
CA ASP A 244 25.43 5.13 -12.21
C ASP A 244 25.54 5.57 -13.67
N GLU A 245 24.64 6.45 -14.10
CA GLU A 245 24.52 6.98 -15.46
C GLU A 245 24.76 8.50 -15.51
N ARG A 246 25.10 9.00 -16.70
CA ARG A 246 25.27 10.45 -16.95
C ARG A 246 23.91 11.10 -17.16
N LEU A 247 23.73 12.31 -16.65
CA LEU A 247 22.54 13.14 -16.90
C LEU A 247 22.41 13.44 -18.41
N GLU A 248 21.22 13.25 -18.95
CA GLU A 248 20.89 13.52 -20.35
C GLU A 248 20.60 15.01 -20.58
N TYR A 249 20.20 15.70 -19.51
CA TYR A 249 19.83 17.11 -19.50
C TYR A 249 20.67 17.92 -18.54
N GLU A 250 20.63 19.24 -18.71
CA GLU A 250 21.16 20.18 -17.75
C GLU A 250 20.12 20.46 -16.66
N HIS A 251 20.57 20.53 -15.42
CA HIS A 251 19.73 20.85 -14.26
C HIS A 251 20.27 22.07 -13.53
N LEU A 252 19.47 23.14 -13.47
CA LEU A 252 19.86 24.43 -12.91
C LEU A 252 20.04 24.37 -11.39
N GLY A 253 21.14 24.93 -10.88
CA GLY A 253 21.42 25.06 -9.45
C GLY A 253 21.00 26.40 -8.84
N GLU A 254 20.41 27.28 -9.64
CA GLU A 254 20.02 28.64 -9.26
C GLU A 254 18.80 29.12 -10.05
N GLY A 255 18.28 30.30 -9.69
CA GLY A 255 17.11 30.89 -10.32
C GLY A 255 15.77 30.29 -9.86
N GLU A 256 14.69 30.70 -10.53
CA GLU A 256 13.31 30.30 -10.23
C GLU A 256 13.08 28.80 -10.40
N PHE A 257 13.74 28.20 -11.40
CA PHE A 257 13.64 26.79 -11.75
C PHE A 257 14.81 25.95 -11.20
N ARG A 258 15.42 26.39 -10.09
CA ARG A 258 16.48 25.63 -9.41
C ARG A 258 15.97 24.22 -9.07
N GLY A 259 16.65 23.21 -9.61
CA GLY A 259 16.29 21.82 -9.45
C GLY A 259 16.57 21.27 -8.06
N GLU A 260 16.01 20.09 -7.83
CA GLU A 260 16.12 19.31 -6.61
C GLU A 260 16.57 17.90 -6.93
N VAL A 261 17.18 17.27 -5.93
CA VAL A 261 17.39 15.84 -5.88
C VAL A 261 16.47 15.28 -4.82
N ALA A 262 15.62 14.31 -5.17
CA ALA A 262 14.71 13.67 -4.23
C ALA A 262 14.96 12.16 -4.15
N ASN A 263 15.03 11.61 -2.94
CA ASN A 263 15.31 10.20 -2.69
C ASN A 263 14.01 9.38 -2.66
N LEU A 264 13.96 8.36 -3.52
CA LEU A 264 12.81 7.46 -3.68
C LEU A 264 12.89 6.21 -2.79
N SER A 265 14.07 5.84 -2.30
CA SER A 265 14.30 4.56 -1.62
C SER A 265 13.99 4.63 -0.12
N ARG A 266 13.25 3.64 0.38
CA ARG A 266 13.07 3.40 1.82
C ARG A 266 13.27 1.91 2.15
N ASN A 267 13.51 1.60 3.42
CA ASN A 267 13.70 0.22 3.87
C ASN A 267 12.39 -0.50 4.26
N VAL A 268 11.28 0.23 4.38
CA VAL A 268 9.92 -0.33 4.44
C VAL A 268 9.26 -0.10 3.10
N ILE A 269 8.91 -1.17 2.40
CA ILE A 269 8.43 -1.12 1.02
C ILE A 269 7.11 -1.89 0.88
N VAL A 270 6.12 -1.25 0.26
CA VAL A 270 4.93 -1.91 -0.29
C VAL A 270 4.97 -1.78 -1.81
N GLU A 271 4.99 -2.91 -2.51
CA GLU A 271 5.05 -2.93 -3.98
C GLU A 271 4.11 -3.97 -4.60
N SER A 272 3.77 -3.80 -5.87
CA SER A 272 3.21 -4.91 -6.66
C SER A 272 4.32 -5.83 -7.15
N ALA A 273 4.05 -7.13 -7.21
CA ALA A 273 4.98 -8.13 -7.73
C ALA A 273 5.28 -7.95 -9.22
N ASP A 274 4.27 -7.56 -9.99
CA ASP A 274 4.37 -7.28 -11.42
C ASP A 274 3.94 -5.81 -11.65
N PRO A 275 4.90 -4.90 -11.90
CA PRO A 275 4.61 -3.50 -12.21
C PRO A 275 3.82 -3.31 -13.52
N ASP A 276 3.90 -4.22 -14.48
CA ASP A 276 3.19 -4.10 -15.76
C ASP A 276 1.86 -4.86 -15.75
N GLY A 277 1.65 -5.72 -14.76
CA GLY A 277 0.45 -6.52 -14.55
C GLY A 277 -0.58 -5.91 -13.60
N GLU A 278 -1.22 -6.79 -12.83
CA GLU A 278 -2.28 -6.43 -11.87
C GLU A 278 -1.68 -5.79 -10.62
N ARG A 279 -1.65 -4.45 -10.59
CA ARG A 279 -1.13 -3.68 -9.45
C ARG A 279 -2.04 -3.72 -8.23
N GLY A 280 -1.43 -3.66 -7.06
CA GLY A 280 -2.11 -3.51 -5.79
C GLY A 280 -2.46 -2.08 -5.42
N HIS A 281 -3.25 -1.94 -4.35
CA HIS A 281 -3.61 -0.65 -3.76
C HIS A 281 -3.62 -0.76 -2.23
N THR A 282 -3.57 0.37 -1.54
CA THR A 282 -3.71 0.40 -0.08
C THR A 282 -4.82 1.34 0.36
N MET A 283 -5.48 1.00 1.46
CA MET A 283 -6.60 1.77 1.98
C MET A 283 -6.64 1.78 3.51
N TYR A 284 -6.70 2.98 4.08
CA TYR A 284 -7.26 3.24 5.39
C TYR A 284 -8.73 3.58 5.20
N HIS A 285 -9.62 2.69 5.63
CA HIS A 285 -11.06 2.90 5.54
C HIS A 285 -11.63 3.38 6.90
N ARG A 286 -12.95 3.55 6.98
CA ARG A 286 -13.71 4.00 8.16
C ARG A 286 -13.09 3.57 9.50
N HIS A 287 -12.91 4.56 10.39
CA HIS A 287 -12.41 4.41 11.77
C HIS A 287 -11.00 3.83 11.92
N SER A 288 -10.25 3.65 10.82
CA SER A 288 -8.86 3.24 10.88
C SER A 288 -7.98 4.31 11.53
N ALA A 289 -6.85 3.88 12.08
CA ALA A 289 -5.82 4.77 12.59
C ALA A 289 -4.42 4.28 12.19
N GLY A 290 -3.41 5.10 12.44
CA GLY A 290 -2.01 4.73 12.23
C GLY A 290 -1.28 5.73 11.34
N SER A 291 0.05 5.63 11.33
CA SER A 291 0.92 6.59 10.67
C SER A 291 1.91 5.91 9.75
N ILE A 292 2.41 6.69 8.80
CA ILE A 292 3.44 6.30 7.85
C ILE A 292 4.63 7.22 8.09
N GLY A 293 5.79 6.66 8.41
CA GLY A 293 7.06 7.36 8.55
C GLY A 293 8.11 6.71 7.65
N HIS A 294 8.61 7.44 6.66
CA HIS A 294 9.72 6.99 5.81
C HIS A 294 9.51 5.58 5.20
N ALA A 295 8.32 5.32 4.64
CA ALA A 295 8.03 4.10 3.88
C ALA A 295 7.86 4.40 2.37
N GLU A 296 8.13 3.41 1.54
CA GLU A 296 8.08 3.47 0.08
C GLU A 296 6.89 2.67 -0.44
N PHE A 297 6.13 3.30 -1.33
CA PHE A 297 4.96 2.74 -2.00
C PHE A 297 5.20 2.84 -3.50
N ARG A 298 5.46 1.71 -4.16
CA ARG A 298 5.86 1.72 -5.57
C ARG A 298 5.14 0.70 -6.43
N HIS A 299 4.96 1.04 -7.70
CA HIS A 299 4.25 0.16 -8.64
C HIS A 299 2.84 -0.17 -8.15
N LEU A 300 2.16 0.79 -7.51
CA LEU A 300 0.82 0.63 -6.94
C LEU A 300 -0.20 1.45 -7.73
N GLY A 301 -1.45 1.40 -7.29
CA GLY A 301 -2.59 2.06 -7.91
C GLY A 301 -3.11 1.27 -9.11
N LYS A 302 -4.43 1.09 -9.18
CA LYS A 302 -5.07 0.39 -10.29
C LYS A 302 -5.53 1.38 -11.34
N LYS A 303 -5.07 1.19 -12.58
CA LYS A 303 -5.39 2.06 -13.72
C LYS A 303 -6.89 1.98 -14.03
N GLY A 304 -7.56 3.14 -14.05
CA GLY A 304 -8.97 3.24 -14.43
C GLY A 304 -9.97 2.65 -13.41
N VAL A 305 -9.51 2.20 -12.24
CA VAL A 305 -10.38 1.68 -11.18
C VAL A 305 -10.52 2.74 -10.08
N LEU A 306 -11.76 3.18 -9.84
CA LEU A 306 -12.06 4.23 -8.86
C LEU A 306 -11.74 3.75 -7.43
N GLY A 307 -11.19 4.63 -6.59
CA GLY A 307 -10.92 4.35 -5.18
C GLY A 307 -9.78 3.34 -4.92
N ARG A 308 -8.96 3.01 -5.93
CA ARG A 308 -7.86 2.03 -5.83
C ARG A 308 -6.51 2.70 -6.09
N TYR A 309 -6.01 3.41 -5.09
CA TYR A 309 -4.84 4.29 -5.15
C TYR A 309 -3.63 3.70 -4.42
N SER A 310 -2.45 4.29 -4.61
CA SER A 310 -1.25 3.84 -3.89
C SER A 310 -1.42 3.99 -2.37
N LEU A 311 -1.88 5.16 -1.92
CA LEU A 311 -2.37 5.42 -0.57
C LEU A 311 -3.77 6.04 -0.64
N HIS A 312 -4.77 5.40 -0.03
CA HIS A 312 -6.14 5.91 0.02
C HIS A 312 -6.64 6.03 1.46
N PHE A 313 -6.94 7.25 1.91
CA PHE A 313 -7.65 7.51 3.16
C PHE A 313 -9.12 7.77 2.84
N HIS A 314 -9.94 6.72 2.94
CA HIS A 314 -11.31 6.68 2.46
C HIS A 314 -12.31 6.65 3.62
N LEU A 315 -13.05 7.75 3.79
CA LEU A 315 -14.12 7.92 4.79
C LEU A 315 -13.67 7.62 6.22
N VAL A 316 -12.40 7.90 6.56
CA VAL A 316 -11.84 7.63 7.88
C VAL A 316 -12.44 8.55 8.96
N GLY A 317 -13.02 9.68 8.54
CA GLY A 317 -13.53 10.71 9.45
C GLY A 317 -12.41 11.33 10.27
N SER A 318 -12.63 11.50 11.57
CA SER A 318 -11.70 12.23 12.45
C SER A 318 -10.67 11.35 13.17
N THR A 319 -10.61 10.05 12.86
CA THR A 319 -9.71 9.10 13.54
C THR A 319 -8.24 9.22 13.13
N MET A 320 -7.95 10.04 12.10
CA MET A 320 -6.60 10.45 11.73
C MET A 320 -6.03 11.59 12.60
N ARG A 321 -6.75 12.06 13.63
CA ARG A 321 -6.19 13.02 14.59
C ARG A 321 -4.94 12.44 15.26
N GLY A 322 -3.81 13.12 15.08
CA GLY A 322 -2.50 12.66 15.57
C GLY A 322 -1.82 11.61 14.68
N SER A 323 -2.44 11.24 13.55
CA SER A 323 -1.84 10.40 12.53
C SER A 323 -1.17 11.25 11.45
N SER A 324 -0.14 10.70 10.81
CA SER A 324 0.61 11.42 9.80
C SER A 324 1.22 10.52 8.73
N VAL A 325 1.50 11.09 7.56
CA VAL A 325 2.32 10.53 6.49
C VAL A 325 3.53 11.45 6.34
N ILE A 326 4.67 11.05 6.89
CA ILE A 326 5.89 11.86 6.93
C ILE A 326 7.00 11.14 6.20
N GLY A 327 7.64 11.82 5.25
CA GLY A 327 8.85 11.32 4.61
C GLY A 327 8.63 10.12 3.66
N ALA A 328 7.38 9.81 3.33
CA ALA A 328 7.04 8.69 2.44
C ALA A 328 7.53 8.95 1.01
N SER A 329 7.86 7.89 0.29
CA SER A 329 8.06 7.94 -1.15
C SER A 329 6.95 7.18 -1.85
N ILE A 330 6.31 7.81 -2.85
CA ILE A 330 5.20 7.21 -3.59
C ILE A 330 5.48 7.40 -5.07
N TRP A 331 5.82 6.33 -5.79
CA TRP A 331 6.28 6.48 -7.15
C TRP A 331 5.91 5.34 -8.09
N ASP A 332 5.86 5.68 -9.38
CA ASP A 332 5.28 4.82 -10.42
C ASP A 332 3.90 4.32 -9.98
N SER A 333 2.97 5.26 -9.88
CA SER A 333 1.58 4.98 -9.52
C SER A 333 0.72 4.98 -10.79
N HIS A 334 0.00 3.88 -11.05
CA HIS A 334 -0.97 3.80 -12.16
C HIS A 334 -2.32 4.46 -11.80
N ASN A 335 -2.35 5.20 -10.70
CA ASN A 335 -3.42 6.09 -10.28
C ASN A 335 -2.81 7.21 -9.40
N ARG A 336 -3.58 7.94 -8.60
CA ARG A 336 -3.04 8.96 -7.67
C ARG A 336 -2.03 8.39 -6.67
N TRP A 337 -1.09 9.21 -6.18
CA TRP A 337 -0.15 8.84 -5.12
C TRP A 337 -0.87 8.71 -3.78
N LEU A 338 -1.53 9.78 -3.34
CA LEU A 338 -2.22 9.86 -2.06
C LEU A 338 -3.55 10.57 -2.27
N THR A 339 -4.62 9.88 -1.89
CA THR A 339 -5.99 10.41 -1.91
C THR A 339 -6.54 10.54 -0.51
N ILE A 340 -7.14 11.69 -0.21
CA ILE A 340 -7.89 11.96 1.01
C ILE A 340 -9.35 12.17 0.60
N HIS A 341 -10.24 11.30 1.08
CA HIS A 341 -11.67 11.35 0.81
C HIS A 341 -12.43 11.15 2.12
N GLY A 342 -13.27 12.10 2.51
CA GLY A 342 -14.08 12.07 3.75
C GLY A 342 -13.24 11.83 5.02
N THR A 343 -12.00 12.33 5.03
CA THR A 343 -11.02 12.12 6.09
C THR A 343 -10.49 13.47 6.58
N ASN A 344 -10.39 13.64 7.90
CA ASN A 344 -10.03 14.89 8.55
C ASN A 344 -8.77 14.72 9.41
N HIS A 345 -8.09 15.84 9.70
CA HIS A 345 -6.94 15.91 10.62
C HIS A 345 -5.65 15.18 10.19
N LEU A 346 -5.55 14.70 8.94
CA LEU A 346 -4.35 14.03 8.45
C LEU A 346 -3.25 15.05 8.15
N VAL A 347 -2.04 14.78 8.63
CA VAL A 347 -0.84 15.54 8.26
C VAL A 347 -0.04 14.74 7.23
N VAL A 348 0.23 15.35 6.07
CA VAL A 348 1.10 14.82 5.03
C VAL A 348 2.27 15.80 4.87
N ARG A 349 3.50 15.34 5.13
CA ARG A 349 4.68 16.21 5.09
C ARG A 349 5.93 15.52 4.56
N ASP A 350 6.82 16.28 3.94
CA ASP A 350 8.14 15.81 3.51
C ASP A 350 8.08 14.60 2.53
N CYS A 351 6.95 14.41 1.85
CA CYS A 351 6.71 13.25 1.00
C CYS A 351 7.20 13.49 -0.43
N VAL A 352 7.83 12.48 -1.02
CA VAL A 352 8.33 12.52 -2.40
C VAL A 352 7.37 11.74 -3.30
N GLY A 353 6.85 12.39 -4.33
CA GLY A 353 6.03 11.78 -5.36
C GLY A 353 6.73 11.79 -6.73
N TYR A 354 6.75 10.68 -7.44
CA TYR A 354 7.31 10.61 -8.80
C TYR A 354 6.51 9.69 -9.72
N ARG A 355 6.16 10.15 -10.92
CA ARG A 355 5.32 9.41 -11.91
C ARG A 355 3.96 8.94 -11.34
N SER A 356 2.91 9.66 -11.69
CA SER A 356 1.51 9.31 -11.40
C SER A 356 0.70 9.31 -12.70
N LEU A 357 -0.26 8.40 -12.83
CA LEU A 357 -1.36 8.59 -13.77
C LEU A 357 -2.43 9.47 -13.12
N GLY A 358 -2.55 10.70 -13.60
CA GLY A 358 -3.44 11.72 -13.05
C GLY A 358 -2.76 12.59 -11.99
N HIS A 359 -3.55 13.22 -11.14
CA HIS A 359 -3.04 14.05 -10.04
C HIS A 359 -2.23 13.20 -9.04
N GLY A 360 -1.18 13.78 -8.46
CA GLY A 360 -0.37 13.12 -7.44
C GLY A 360 -1.10 13.05 -6.10
N TYR A 361 -1.33 14.22 -5.50
CA TYR A 361 -2.18 14.40 -4.31
C TYR A 361 -3.59 14.80 -4.73
N PHE A 362 -4.61 14.18 -4.15
CA PHE A 362 -6.01 14.40 -4.52
C PHE A 362 -6.91 14.45 -3.28
N MET A 363 -7.78 15.47 -3.22
CA MET A 363 -8.84 15.62 -2.23
C MET A 363 -10.18 15.54 -2.98
N GLU A 364 -11.08 14.65 -2.56
CA GLU A 364 -12.22 14.23 -3.40
C GLU A 364 -13.46 15.14 -3.25
N ASP A 365 -13.96 15.33 -2.04
CA ASP A 365 -15.29 15.95 -1.84
C ASP A 365 -15.25 17.43 -1.46
N GLY A 366 -14.11 17.93 -0.96
CA GLY A 366 -13.95 19.29 -0.46
C GLY A 366 -14.65 19.56 0.88
N THR A 367 -15.23 18.53 1.50
CA THR A 367 -15.80 18.58 2.85
C THR A 367 -14.80 18.20 3.94
N GLU A 368 -13.62 17.73 3.53
CA GLU A 368 -12.54 17.37 4.42
C GLU A 368 -11.90 18.61 5.08
N VAL A 369 -11.71 18.57 6.40
CA VAL A 369 -11.21 19.69 7.19
C VAL A 369 -9.98 19.33 8.02
N TYR A 370 -9.15 20.34 8.27
CA TYR A 370 -7.95 20.24 9.10
C TYR A 370 -6.88 19.25 8.61
N ASN A 371 -6.93 18.87 7.34
CA ASN A 371 -5.80 18.20 6.71
C ASN A 371 -4.71 19.21 6.38
N VAL A 372 -3.45 18.83 6.58
CA VAL A 372 -2.29 19.67 6.28
C VAL A 372 -1.43 18.92 5.28
N LEU A 373 -1.18 19.55 4.12
CA LEU A 373 -0.19 19.11 3.15
C LEU A 373 0.93 20.14 3.16
N ASP A 374 2.10 19.74 3.62
CA ASP A 374 3.28 20.60 3.77
C ASP A 374 4.51 19.89 3.19
N ARG A 375 5.58 20.65 2.93
CA ARG A 375 6.76 20.17 2.20
C ARG A 375 7.99 19.95 3.06
#